data_AF-A0A5S3V3W8-F1
#
_entry.id   AF-A0A5S3V3W8-F1
#
_cell.length_a   1.000
_cell.length_b   1.000
_cell.length_c   1.000
_cell.angle_alpha   90.00
_cell.angle_beta   90.00
_cell.angle_gamma   90.00
#
_symmetry.space_group_name_H-M   'P 1'
#
loop_
_entity.id
_entity.type
_entity.pdbx_description
1 polymer ?
#
loop_
_entity_poly.entity_id
_entity_poly.type
_entity_poly.pdbx_seq_one_letter_code
_entity_poly.pdbx_strand_id
1 'polypeptide(L)'
;MDRKNLLYILPLGLLIYLYFILTTADTESSEANSKLITEAPILTTSPPPSKDKVVIEPELTKQPHCSQLDKAHEIYLHNKIEFISAKAVQWYFDGYGRYEIAETLAAMFGYSAAMKWIITINQFSLYHEQHDALTQNIDSLSYHSNFSKHSHYLTGLSRYQYTHGDHAQSLGQPLNQLPDIAMYHWSEALNNALQDKDMDGAITAIYKLKALVTNPTFFPHPIKNSMLYPSLSFLSQPQVTQIITALLELSPIYVDSKDHHEKPYGIMLANLGLEKTLWRFEEINSNDFKIDPVITALIEQLSSAYPSLNTPPIAKNICKNQIINNDIALNVAPLTVKNSTQPLTPSWQGAHSLFCPKETFMSKFVSANNHLKRFNLSLDDFNTYQALQKNSGELKEVLEQLGESQRASLLELIYLNVQLSPSEIDALFNKNITPTDSNFYLLVRRLPIDQQKAILLKYQHRLDNFDHRQISLITNAITYNNNNSDELVSFLISHGFALKPNASAPDPLWLQLHLLRIEQTHQALPKKALLSLIEHTQLDEIHVNIMHKIKQSNIELYNTLVNEFPKLLLNEPKFLMNIQCEG
;
A
#
# COMPACT_ATOMS: atom_id res chain seq x y z
N MET A 1 -27.12 18.40 6.95
CA MET A 1 -26.47 17.10 6.72
C MET A 1 -26.41 16.38 8.06
N ASP A 2 -27.10 15.25 8.18
CA ASP A 2 -27.27 14.57 9.46
C ASP A 2 -25.95 13.94 9.94
N ARG A 3 -25.65 14.13 11.24
CA ARG A 3 -24.49 13.58 11.99
C ARG A 3 -24.26 12.06 11.82
N LYS A 4 -25.18 11.33 11.19
CA LYS A 4 -25.08 9.90 10.93
C LYS A 4 -24.21 9.53 9.73
N ASN A 5 -24.01 10.41 8.74
CA ASN A 5 -23.22 10.07 7.55
C ASN A 5 -21.70 10.17 7.77
N LEU A 6 -21.28 10.96 8.75
CA LEU A 6 -19.86 11.20 9.01
C LEU A 6 -19.16 10.01 9.72
N LEU A 7 -19.95 9.19 10.44
CA LEU A 7 -19.48 7.96 11.09
C LEU A 7 -19.15 6.82 10.11
N TYR A 8 -19.56 6.91 8.83
CA TYR A 8 -19.29 5.89 7.81
C TYR A 8 -18.07 6.21 6.92
N ILE A 9 -17.62 7.47 6.89
CA ILE A 9 -16.54 7.94 6.00
C ILE A 9 -15.15 7.65 6.60
N LEU A 10 -15.02 7.80 7.93
CA LEU A 10 -13.77 7.51 8.67
C LEU A 10 -13.26 6.05 8.56
N PRO A 11 -14.10 5.00 8.72
CA PRO A 11 -13.63 3.62 8.54
C PRO A 11 -13.33 3.28 7.08
N LEU A 12 -13.98 3.94 6.12
CA LEU A 12 -13.73 3.76 4.69
C LEU A 12 -12.35 4.30 4.30
N GLY A 13 -11.99 5.49 4.79
CA GLY A 13 -10.66 6.09 4.57
C GLY A 13 -9.53 5.26 5.17
N LEU A 14 -9.75 4.68 6.36
CA LEU A 14 -8.75 3.82 7.03
C LEU A 14 -8.57 2.47 6.32
N LEU A 15 -9.65 1.89 5.77
CA LEU A 15 -9.60 0.66 4.97
C LEU A 15 -8.93 0.90 3.61
N ILE A 16 -9.20 2.04 2.96
CA ILE A 16 -8.50 2.45 1.72
C ILE A 16 -7.02 2.70 2.00
N TYR A 17 -6.68 3.30 3.14
CA TYR A 17 -5.30 3.53 3.56
C TYR A 17 -4.54 2.23 3.84
N LEU A 18 -5.13 1.29 4.59
CA LEU A 18 -4.55 -0.04 4.84
C LEU A 18 -4.42 -0.87 3.56
N TYR A 19 -5.38 -0.74 2.66
CA TYR A 19 -5.33 -1.36 1.33
C TYR A 19 -4.21 -0.76 0.47
N PHE A 20 -4.01 0.57 0.51
CA PHE A 20 -2.94 1.25 -0.22
C PHE A 20 -1.54 0.84 0.19
N ILE A 21 -1.30 0.63 1.50
CA ILE A 21 -0.01 0.15 2.01
C ILE A 21 0.31 -1.27 1.49
N LEU A 22 -0.70 -2.06 1.16
CA LEU A 22 -0.54 -3.44 0.71
C LEU A 22 -0.37 -3.59 -0.82
N THR A 23 -0.67 -2.57 -1.63
CA THR A 23 -0.81 -2.74 -3.09
C THR A 23 0.14 -1.94 -3.99
N THR A 24 1.02 -1.09 -3.45
CA THR A 24 1.96 -0.30 -4.27
C THR A 24 3.35 -0.94 -4.31
N ALA A 25 3.52 -1.85 -5.26
CA ALA A 25 4.79 -2.21 -5.90
C ALA A 25 4.41 -2.90 -7.25
N ASP A 26 4.60 -2.18 -8.37
CA ASP A 26 4.25 -2.51 -9.77
C ASP A 26 4.94 -3.73 -10.46
N THR A 27 4.75 -3.81 -11.79
CA THR A 27 5.59 -4.47 -12.80
C THR A 27 5.32 -3.82 -14.17
N GLU A 28 6.36 -3.62 -14.98
CA GLU A 28 6.25 -3.11 -16.36
C GLU A 28 6.48 -4.22 -17.41
N SER A 29 5.89 -4.03 -18.58
CA SER A 29 5.58 -5.04 -19.61
C SER A 29 6.65 -5.27 -20.69
N SER A 30 6.66 -6.49 -21.23
CA SER A 30 7.35 -6.92 -22.46
C SER A 30 6.63 -6.47 -23.74
N GLU A 31 7.37 -5.95 -24.72
CA GLU A 31 6.92 -5.63 -26.09
C GLU A 31 7.00 -6.83 -27.06
N ALA A 32 6.14 -6.80 -28.09
CA ALA A 32 6.23 -7.54 -29.37
C ALA A 32 5.43 -6.69 -30.41
N ASN A 33 5.72 -6.54 -31.71
CA ASN A 33 6.55 -7.22 -32.71
C ASN A 33 6.56 -6.35 -33.99
N SER A 34 7.55 -6.49 -34.89
CA SER A 34 7.28 -6.47 -36.35
C SER A 34 8.39 -7.17 -37.18
N LYS A 35 7.96 -7.73 -38.32
CA LYS A 35 8.54 -8.80 -39.16
C LYS A 35 9.62 -8.34 -40.15
N LEU A 36 10.49 -9.27 -40.60
CA LEU A 36 10.59 -9.67 -42.03
C LEU A 36 11.40 -11.00 -42.22
N ILE A 37 11.08 -11.71 -43.29
CA ILE A 37 11.35 -13.13 -43.63
C ILE A 37 12.62 -13.28 -44.51
N THR A 38 13.46 -14.32 -44.33
CA THR A 38 14.00 -15.17 -45.43
C THR A 38 14.62 -16.50 -44.92
N GLU A 39 14.74 -17.46 -45.84
CA GLU A 39 14.74 -18.94 -45.72
C GLU A 39 15.98 -19.65 -45.11
N ALA A 40 15.78 -20.93 -44.79
CA ALA A 40 16.70 -21.90 -44.16
C ALA A 40 17.84 -22.41 -45.09
N PRO A 41 18.84 -23.19 -44.58
CA PRO A 41 18.66 -24.65 -44.56
C PRO A 41 19.25 -25.45 -43.37
N ILE A 42 18.78 -26.69 -43.33
CA ILE A 42 18.95 -27.87 -42.45
C ILE A 42 20.41 -28.33 -42.23
N LEU A 43 20.74 -28.90 -41.05
CA LEU A 43 21.54 -30.14 -40.87
C LEU A 43 21.63 -30.64 -39.40
N THR A 44 20.85 -31.70 -39.13
CA THR A 44 21.14 -32.98 -38.44
C THR A 44 21.86 -33.10 -37.08
N THR A 45 21.16 -33.85 -36.20
CA THR A 45 21.58 -34.99 -35.34
C THR A 45 22.40 -34.76 -34.06
N SER A 46 21.75 -34.88 -32.89
CA SER A 46 21.83 -36.04 -31.95
C SER A 46 21.29 -35.66 -30.55
N PRO A 47 20.47 -36.48 -29.85
CA PRO A 47 20.18 -36.29 -28.42
C PRO A 47 21.15 -37.14 -27.58
N PRO A 48 21.71 -36.65 -26.44
CA PRO A 48 21.07 -36.79 -25.11
C PRO A 48 21.65 -35.80 -24.03
N PRO A 49 21.45 -35.96 -22.69
CA PRO A 49 20.41 -36.64 -21.92
C PRO A 49 19.63 -35.68 -20.98
N SER A 50 18.44 -36.14 -20.56
CA SER A 50 17.76 -35.68 -19.35
C SER A 50 18.52 -36.14 -18.10
N LYS A 51 18.85 -35.21 -17.19
CA LYS A 51 18.86 -35.36 -15.72
C LYS A 51 19.25 -34.06 -15.01
N ASP A 52 18.31 -33.58 -14.21
CA ASP A 52 18.42 -33.06 -12.85
C ASP A 52 19.70 -32.36 -12.34
N LYS A 53 19.39 -31.29 -11.59
CA LYS A 53 20.21 -30.45 -10.69
C LYS A 53 20.97 -29.32 -11.37
N VAL A 54 20.34 -28.15 -11.32
CA VAL A 54 21.07 -26.89 -11.24
C VAL A 54 21.96 -26.95 -9.99
N VAL A 55 23.25 -27.17 -10.19
CA VAL A 55 24.27 -26.87 -9.18
C VAL A 55 24.48 -25.35 -9.27
N ILE A 56 23.89 -24.62 -8.33
CA ILE A 56 24.26 -23.22 -8.11
C ILE A 56 25.56 -23.28 -7.30
N GLU A 57 26.68 -22.91 -7.92
CA GLU A 57 27.93 -22.70 -7.19
C GLU A 57 27.71 -21.64 -6.10
N PRO A 58 28.03 -21.92 -4.84
CA PRO A 58 28.11 -20.87 -3.84
C PRO A 58 29.29 -19.98 -4.21
N GLU A 59 29.04 -18.69 -4.44
CA GLU A 59 30.12 -17.69 -4.47
C GLU A 59 30.97 -17.85 -3.22
N LEU A 60 32.22 -18.30 -3.42
CA LEU A 60 33.19 -18.43 -2.36
C LEU A 60 33.62 -17.04 -1.88
N THR A 61 33.79 -16.95 -0.56
CA THR A 61 34.33 -15.83 0.24
C THR A 61 33.40 -14.62 0.46
N LYS A 62 32.34 -14.81 1.25
CA LYS A 62 31.72 -13.70 1.99
C LYS A 62 32.36 -13.59 3.38
N GLN A 63 33.01 -12.46 3.64
CA GLN A 63 33.20 -11.98 5.01
C GLN A 63 31.83 -11.98 5.73
N PRO A 64 31.78 -12.21 7.05
CA PRO A 64 30.52 -12.24 7.79
C PRO A 64 29.79 -10.89 7.63
N HIS A 65 28.81 -10.89 6.74
CA HIS A 65 28.00 -9.72 6.43
C HIS A 65 26.94 -9.56 7.52
N CYS A 66 27.11 -8.57 8.38
CA CYS A 66 26.14 -8.28 9.44
C CYS A 66 24.93 -7.56 8.85
N SER A 67 23.93 -8.30 8.37
CA SER A 67 22.69 -7.73 7.80
C SER A 67 21.94 -6.80 8.77
N GLN A 68 22.15 -6.95 10.07
CA GLN A 68 21.64 -6.03 11.09
C GLN A 68 22.31 -4.66 11.05
N LEU A 69 23.54 -4.56 10.54
CA LEU A 69 24.26 -3.29 10.40
C LEU A 69 23.64 -2.42 9.31
N ASP A 70 23.25 -3.00 8.17
CA ASP A 70 22.61 -2.23 7.08
C ASP A 70 21.23 -1.74 7.53
N LYS A 71 20.44 -2.62 8.14
CA LYS A 71 19.15 -2.24 8.73
C LYS A 71 19.30 -1.16 9.81
N ALA A 72 20.34 -1.27 10.64
CA ALA A 72 20.66 -0.25 11.65
C ALA A 72 21.03 1.09 10.99
N HIS A 73 21.76 1.09 9.87
CA HIS A 73 22.08 2.30 9.11
C HIS A 73 20.83 2.94 8.49
N GLU A 74 19.95 2.14 7.91
CA GLU A 74 18.66 2.62 7.38
C GLU A 74 17.82 3.28 8.48
N ILE A 75 17.66 2.60 9.63
CA ILE A 75 16.93 3.13 10.79
C ILE A 75 17.59 4.41 11.32
N TYR A 76 18.92 4.45 11.39
CA TYR A 76 19.66 5.62 11.82
C TYR A 76 19.41 6.83 10.92
N LEU A 77 19.53 6.65 9.59
CA LEU A 77 19.28 7.70 8.62
C LEU A 77 17.84 8.19 8.69
N HIS A 78 16.87 7.27 8.73
CA HIS A 78 15.45 7.61 8.91
C HIS A 78 15.21 8.43 10.18
N ASN A 79 15.72 7.98 11.33
CA ASN A 79 15.54 8.67 12.61
C ASN A 79 16.18 10.05 12.62
N LYS A 80 17.35 10.19 11.98
CA LYS A 80 18.05 11.48 11.81
C LYS A 80 17.20 12.45 10.98
N ILE A 81 16.69 11.99 9.83
CA ILE A 81 15.84 12.80 8.94
C ILE A 81 14.56 13.22 9.66
N GLU A 82 13.83 12.28 10.29
CA GLU A 82 12.60 12.59 11.03
C GLU A 82 12.84 13.62 12.14
N PHE A 83 13.93 13.51 12.88
CA PHE A 83 14.23 14.42 13.99
C PHE A 83 14.59 15.83 13.50
N ILE A 84 15.48 15.94 12.51
CA ILE A 84 15.87 17.24 11.95
C ILE A 84 14.66 17.92 11.30
N SER A 85 13.87 17.18 10.52
CA SER A 85 12.65 17.70 9.92
C SER A 85 11.62 18.15 10.96
N ALA A 86 11.50 17.46 12.10
CA ALA A 86 10.63 17.90 13.20
C ALA A 86 11.10 19.21 13.82
N LYS A 87 12.43 19.39 14.03
CA LYS A 87 12.99 20.66 14.50
C LYS A 87 12.85 21.78 13.47
N ALA A 88 12.94 21.46 12.18
CA ALA A 88 12.76 22.43 11.10
C ALA A 88 11.35 23.05 11.03
N VAL A 89 10.33 22.38 11.58
CA VAL A 89 9.00 22.99 11.78
C VAL A 89 9.08 24.23 12.66
N GLN A 90 9.90 24.19 13.73
CA GLN A 90 10.11 25.35 14.59
C GLN A 90 10.79 26.49 13.85
N TRP A 91 11.81 26.21 13.02
CA TRP A 91 12.48 27.23 12.23
C TRP A 91 11.52 27.96 11.28
N TYR A 92 10.58 27.23 10.67
CA TYR A 92 9.54 27.89 9.89
C TYR A 92 8.72 28.89 10.73
N PHE A 93 8.35 28.52 11.96
CA PHE A 93 7.64 29.42 12.88
C PHE A 93 8.49 30.57 13.41
N ASP A 94 9.81 30.38 13.50
CA ASP A 94 10.75 31.43 13.85
C ASP A 94 10.97 32.44 12.69
N GLY A 95 10.36 32.19 11.52
CA GLY A 95 10.34 33.12 10.39
C GLY A 95 11.33 32.80 9.27
N TYR A 96 12.02 31.65 9.33
CA TYR A 96 12.89 31.19 8.25
C TYR A 96 12.09 30.80 7.00
N GLY A 97 12.64 31.04 5.81
CA GLY A 97 11.93 30.80 4.55
C GLY A 97 11.58 29.33 4.36
N ARG A 98 10.29 29.03 4.15
CA ARG A 98 9.77 27.65 3.93
C ARG A 98 10.57 26.91 2.86
N TYR A 99 10.83 27.55 1.73
CA TYR A 99 11.54 26.92 0.62
C TYR A 99 13.05 26.87 0.81
N GLU A 100 13.65 27.78 1.58
CA GLU A 100 15.08 27.72 1.95
C GLU A 100 15.35 26.50 2.83
N ILE A 101 14.45 26.23 3.79
CA ILE A 101 14.47 25.02 4.61
C ILE A 101 14.32 23.78 3.71
N ALA A 102 13.32 23.76 2.83
CA ALA A 102 13.05 22.60 1.98
C ALA A 102 14.19 22.31 0.98
N GLU A 103 14.77 23.33 0.35
CA GLU A 103 15.93 23.18 -0.54
C GLU A 103 17.14 22.62 0.24
N THR A 104 17.39 23.11 1.45
CA THR A 104 18.49 22.60 2.30
C THR A 104 18.25 21.14 2.69
N LEU A 105 17.03 20.79 3.11
CA LEU A 105 16.67 19.40 3.42
C LEU A 105 16.79 18.50 2.19
N ALA A 106 16.41 18.99 1.00
CA ALA A 106 16.49 18.23 -0.24
C ALA A 106 17.94 17.97 -0.66
N ALA A 107 18.81 18.98 -0.53
CA ALA A 107 20.24 18.85 -0.79
C ALA A 107 20.91 17.86 0.17
N MET A 108 20.53 17.86 1.45
CA MET A 108 21.15 17.03 2.48
C MET A 108 20.60 15.59 2.56
N PHE A 109 19.30 15.41 2.34
CA PHE A 109 18.59 14.16 2.61
C PHE A 109 17.77 13.62 1.43
N GLY A 110 17.73 14.33 0.31
CA GLY A 110 16.97 13.95 -0.89
C GLY A 110 15.58 14.60 -0.97
N TYR A 111 15.03 14.63 -2.18
CA TYR A 111 13.79 15.35 -2.48
C TYR A 111 12.59 14.77 -1.73
N SER A 112 12.49 13.44 -1.62
CA SER A 112 11.39 12.77 -0.93
C SER A 112 11.31 13.15 0.56
N ALA A 113 12.46 13.37 1.22
CA ALA A 113 12.51 13.85 2.60
C ALA A 113 12.00 15.29 2.74
N ALA A 114 12.44 16.18 1.84
CA ALA A 114 12.00 17.58 1.83
C ALA A 114 10.51 17.71 1.48
N MET A 115 10.01 16.92 0.52
CA MET A 115 8.60 16.92 0.15
C MET A 115 7.72 16.41 1.31
N LYS A 116 8.16 15.39 2.05
CA LYS A 116 7.47 14.94 3.27
C LYS A 116 7.36 16.08 4.29
N TRP A 117 8.43 16.85 4.48
CA TRP A 117 8.39 18.02 5.35
C TRP A 117 7.44 19.10 4.83
N ILE A 118 7.46 19.42 3.53
CA ILE A 118 6.53 20.38 2.90
C ILE A 118 5.06 19.99 3.07
N ILE A 119 4.73 18.72 2.82
CA ILE A 119 3.36 18.21 3.02
C ILE A 119 2.93 18.39 4.48
N THR A 120 3.84 18.13 5.41
CA THR A 120 3.58 18.25 6.85
C THR A 120 3.39 19.71 7.27
N ILE A 121 4.30 20.62 6.86
CA ILE A 121 4.27 22.03 7.27
C ILE A 121 3.07 22.78 6.69
N ASN A 122 2.60 22.39 5.50
CA ASN A 122 1.40 22.96 4.88
C ASN A 122 0.11 22.71 5.69
N GLN A 123 0.16 21.88 6.74
CA GLN A 123 -0.97 21.56 7.62
C GLN A 123 -0.83 22.17 9.02
N PHE A 124 0.27 22.87 9.30
CA PHE A 124 0.46 23.60 10.55
C PHE A 124 0.34 25.10 10.32
N SER A 125 -0.34 25.79 11.25
CA SER A 125 -0.49 27.24 11.20
C SER A 125 -0.05 27.88 12.51
N LEU A 126 0.57 29.05 12.39
CA LEU A 126 0.89 29.94 13.51
C LEU A 126 -0.36 30.42 14.26
N TYR A 127 -1.51 30.45 13.59
CA TYR A 127 -2.78 30.91 14.16
C TYR A 127 -3.67 29.76 14.66
N HIS A 128 -3.16 28.52 14.64
CA HIS A 128 -3.89 27.36 15.15
C HIS A 128 -3.86 27.31 16.68
N GLU A 129 -4.96 26.90 17.32
CA GLU A 129 -5.05 26.81 18.79
C GLU A 129 -4.01 25.88 19.42
N GLN A 130 -3.52 24.89 18.66
CA GLN A 130 -2.51 23.94 19.12
C GLN A 130 -1.07 24.38 18.83
N HIS A 131 -0.85 25.59 18.31
CA HIS A 131 0.50 26.08 17.97
C HIS A 131 1.45 26.04 19.17
N ASP A 132 1.04 26.57 20.32
CA ASP A 132 1.88 26.58 21.53
C ASP A 132 2.22 25.16 22.00
N ALA A 133 1.25 24.24 21.94
CA ALA A 133 1.44 22.84 22.31
C ALA A 133 2.39 22.11 21.33
N LEU A 134 2.29 22.43 20.04
CA LEU A 134 3.20 21.94 19.00
C LEU A 134 4.62 22.40 19.25
N THR A 135 4.83 23.71 19.43
CA THR A 135 6.14 24.33 19.72
C THR A 135 6.77 23.73 20.98
N GLN A 136 6.02 23.65 22.08
CA GLN A 136 6.48 23.01 23.32
C GLN A 136 6.84 21.54 23.12
N ASN A 137 6.07 20.82 22.29
CA ASN A 137 6.38 19.43 22.01
C ASN A 137 7.67 19.29 21.19
N ILE A 138 7.85 20.12 20.16
CA ILE A 138 9.08 20.17 19.36
C ILE A 138 10.28 20.48 20.25
N ASP A 139 10.17 21.47 21.13
CA ASP A 139 11.23 21.83 22.08
C ASP A 139 11.61 20.67 23.00
N SER A 140 10.61 19.92 23.48
CA SER A 140 10.81 18.74 24.32
C SER A 140 11.44 17.54 23.61
N LEU A 141 11.47 17.54 22.26
CA LEU A 141 12.08 16.44 21.51
C LEU A 141 13.58 16.38 21.79
N SER A 142 14.01 15.19 22.21
CA SER A 142 15.41 14.81 22.38
C SER A 142 15.73 13.65 21.46
N TYR A 143 16.97 13.62 20.95
CA TYR A 143 17.44 12.53 20.10
C TYR A 143 18.32 11.57 20.88
N HIS A 144 17.99 10.28 20.77
CA HIS A 144 18.82 9.18 21.25
C HIS A 144 19.04 8.18 20.13
N SER A 145 20.29 7.71 19.96
CA SER A 145 20.62 6.68 18.98
C SER A 145 19.90 5.37 19.33
N ASN A 146 18.78 5.10 18.66
CA ASN A 146 18.13 3.81 18.67
C ASN A 146 18.15 3.24 17.25
N PHE A 147 18.86 2.12 17.08
CA PHE A 147 19.02 1.42 15.81
C PHE A 147 18.06 0.25 15.63
N SER A 148 17.19 0.00 16.61
CA SER A 148 16.27 -1.14 16.60
C SER A 148 14.89 -0.79 16.06
N LYS A 149 14.49 0.50 16.12
CA LYS A 149 13.15 0.96 15.75
C LYS A 149 13.19 2.31 15.05
N HIS A 150 12.34 2.47 14.04
CA HIS A 150 12.02 3.76 13.46
C HIS A 150 11.35 4.68 14.50
N SER A 151 11.81 5.91 14.56
CA SER A 151 11.25 6.98 15.36
C SER A 151 10.32 7.82 14.49
N HIS A 152 9.24 8.31 15.09
CA HIS A 152 8.20 9.05 14.38
C HIS A 152 8.19 10.50 14.84
N TYR A 153 9.33 11.19 14.75
CA TYR A 153 9.44 12.56 15.27
C TYR A 153 8.56 13.53 14.50
N LEU A 154 8.73 13.64 13.17
CA LEU A 154 7.92 14.51 12.32
C LEU A 154 6.51 13.97 12.18
N THR A 155 6.39 12.67 11.89
CA THR A 155 5.09 12.00 11.72
C THR A 155 4.23 12.01 12.99
N GLY A 156 4.85 12.00 14.17
CA GLY A 156 4.17 12.13 15.46
C GLY A 156 3.62 13.52 15.76
N LEU A 157 4.04 14.55 15.01
CA LEU A 157 3.45 15.90 15.10
C LEU A 157 2.09 15.98 14.41
N SER A 158 1.67 14.95 13.65
CA SER A 158 0.41 14.93 12.91
C SER A 158 -0.83 15.22 13.77
N ARG A 159 -0.78 14.86 15.06
CA ARG A 159 -1.85 15.17 16.03
C ARG A 159 -2.10 16.68 16.23
N TYR A 160 -1.14 17.53 15.88
CA TYR A 160 -1.24 18.99 15.98
C TYR A 160 -1.64 19.66 14.66
N GLN A 161 -1.79 18.88 13.60
CA GLN A 161 -2.17 19.38 12.30
C GLN A 161 -3.60 19.89 12.36
N TYR A 162 -3.87 20.94 11.60
CA TYR A 162 -5.24 21.32 11.32
C TYR A 162 -5.90 20.17 10.56
N THR A 163 -6.87 19.52 11.20
CA THR A 163 -7.73 18.54 10.53
C THR A 163 -9.06 19.20 10.25
N HIS A 164 -9.58 19.04 9.03
CA HIS A 164 -10.91 19.52 8.67
C HIS A 164 -11.97 18.61 9.34
N GLY A 165 -12.03 18.64 10.67
CA GLY A 165 -12.98 17.88 11.47
C GLY A 165 -14.35 18.53 11.46
N ASP A 166 -15.35 17.82 10.93
CA ASP A 166 -16.78 17.92 11.23
C ASP A 166 -17.55 19.21 10.95
N HIS A 167 -16.94 20.29 10.46
CA HIS A 167 -17.67 21.52 10.17
C HIS A 167 -17.58 21.82 8.68
N ALA A 168 -18.71 21.66 7.99
CA ALA A 168 -18.96 22.20 6.66
C ALA A 168 -18.96 23.75 6.72
N GLN A 169 -17.83 24.35 7.09
CA GLN A 169 -17.62 25.77 6.95
C GLN A 169 -17.37 26.05 5.47
N SER A 170 -17.92 27.16 4.98
CA SER A 170 -17.62 27.57 3.61
C SER A 170 -16.11 27.80 3.51
N LEU A 171 -15.49 27.32 2.42
CA LEU A 171 -14.05 27.38 2.18
C LEU A 171 -13.45 28.79 2.36
N GLY A 172 -14.26 29.85 2.29
CA GLY A 172 -13.82 31.23 2.48
C GLY A 172 -13.63 31.69 3.94
N GLN A 173 -14.24 31.03 4.94
CA GLN A 173 -14.11 31.47 6.35
C GLN A 173 -12.79 31.05 7.04
N PRO A 174 -12.28 29.80 6.87
CA PRO A 174 -11.03 29.37 7.50
C PRO A 174 -9.78 30.07 6.93
N LEU A 175 -9.78 30.41 5.63
CA LEU A 175 -8.61 30.96 4.94
C LEU A 175 -8.19 32.36 5.42
N ASN A 176 -9.15 33.17 5.86
CA ASN A 176 -8.84 34.48 6.43
C ASN A 176 -8.24 34.38 7.85
N GLN A 177 -8.42 33.25 8.51
CA GLN A 177 -7.92 32.99 9.87
C GLN A 177 -6.61 32.20 9.86
N LEU A 178 -6.39 31.37 8.85
CA LEU A 178 -5.25 30.45 8.73
C LEU A 178 -4.59 30.57 7.34
N PRO A 179 -4.00 31.73 6.99
CA PRO A 179 -3.46 31.96 5.64
C PRO A 179 -2.30 31.03 5.29
N ASP A 180 -1.52 30.58 6.27
CA ASP A 180 -0.30 29.78 6.07
C ASP A 180 -0.57 28.37 5.50
N ILE A 181 -1.79 27.87 5.74
CA ILE A 181 -2.27 26.54 5.33
C ILE A 181 -3.26 26.62 4.15
N ALA A 182 -3.37 27.78 3.50
CA ALA A 182 -4.29 27.98 2.38
C ALA A 182 -4.09 26.97 1.24
N MET A 183 -2.83 26.60 0.96
CA MET A 183 -2.52 25.60 -0.06
C MET A 183 -3.13 24.24 0.27
N TYR A 184 -2.99 23.78 1.52
CA TYR A 184 -3.60 22.53 1.97
C TYR A 184 -5.12 22.57 1.85
N HIS A 185 -5.76 23.67 2.29
CA HIS A 185 -7.21 23.83 2.17
C HIS A 185 -7.73 23.74 0.73
N TRP A 186 -7.07 24.41 -0.21
CA TRP A 186 -7.50 24.36 -1.61
C TRP A 186 -7.19 23.02 -2.27
N SER A 187 -6.15 22.31 -1.84
CA SER A 187 -5.90 20.93 -2.25
C SER A 187 -7.00 19.98 -1.76
N GLU A 188 -7.45 20.12 -0.51
CA GLU A 188 -8.59 19.34 0.01
C GLU A 188 -9.90 19.72 -0.65
N ALA A 189 -10.12 21.01 -0.92
CA ALA A 189 -11.29 21.49 -1.66
C ALA A 189 -11.37 20.87 -3.06
N LEU A 190 -10.23 20.77 -3.75
CA LEU A 190 -10.15 20.08 -5.04
C LEU A 190 -10.53 18.61 -4.91
N ASN A 191 -9.96 17.90 -3.92
CA ASN A 191 -10.27 16.48 -3.70
C ASN A 191 -11.77 16.27 -3.45
N ASN A 192 -12.37 17.08 -2.58
CA ASN A 192 -13.80 17.02 -2.26
C ASN A 192 -14.67 17.35 -3.49
N ALA A 193 -14.34 18.42 -4.22
CA ALA A 193 -15.09 18.79 -5.42
C ALA A 193 -15.05 17.68 -6.49
N LEU A 194 -13.91 17.03 -6.67
CA LEU A 194 -13.79 15.90 -7.60
C LEU A 194 -14.56 14.66 -7.13
N GLN A 195 -14.60 14.40 -5.82
CA GLN A 195 -15.43 13.32 -5.24
C GLN A 195 -16.92 13.61 -5.43
N ASP A 196 -17.34 14.87 -5.23
CA ASP A 196 -18.71 15.33 -5.38
C ASP A 196 -19.12 15.55 -6.86
N LYS A 197 -18.20 15.32 -7.80
CA LYS A 197 -18.36 15.57 -9.25
C LYS A 197 -18.71 17.04 -9.56
N ASP A 198 -18.30 17.97 -8.70
CA ASP A 198 -18.44 19.41 -8.84
C ASP A 198 -17.26 19.99 -9.65
N MET A 199 -17.44 20.08 -10.97
CA MET A 199 -16.42 20.61 -11.87
C MET A 199 -16.12 22.09 -11.64
N ASP A 200 -17.12 22.91 -11.32
CA ASP A 200 -16.93 24.34 -11.10
C ASP A 200 -16.14 24.58 -9.80
N GLY A 201 -16.44 23.80 -8.76
CA GLY A 201 -15.66 23.74 -7.52
C GLY A 201 -14.22 23.30 -7.77
N ALA A 202 -14.00 22.25 -8.56
CA ALA A 202 -12.67 21.74 -8.88
C ALA A 202 -11.83 22.78 -9.64
N ILE A 203 -12.39 23.42 -10.68
CA ILE A 203 -11.70 24.48 -11.43
C ILE A 203 -11.41 25.70 -10.56
N THR A 204 -12.36 26.08 -9.69
CA THR A 204 -12.16 27.18 -8.73
C THR A 204 -11.01 26.87 -7.78
N ALA A 205 -10.93 25.64 -7.25
CA ALA A 205 -9.84 25.21 -6.37
C ALA A 205 -8.49 25.26 -7.10
N ILE A 206 -8.40 24.77 -8.34
CA ILE A 206 -7.18 24.85 -9.15
C ILE A 206 -6.76 26.31 -9.39
N TYR A 207 -7.69 27.19 -9.72
CA TYR A 207 -7.40 28.62 -9.90
C TYR A 207 -6.85 29.26 -8.61
N LYS A 208 -7.39 28.89 -7.45
CA LYS A 208 -6.91 29.36 -6.15
C LYS A 208 -5.54 28.79 -5.80
N LEU A 209 -5.28 27.53 -6.11
CA LEU A 209 -3.95 26.92 -5.96
C LEU A 209 -2.92 27.65 -6.84
N LYS A 210 -3.25 27.99 -8.08
CA LYS A 210 -2.36 28.74 -8.98
C LYS A 210 -1.82 30.03 -8.36
N ALA A 211 -2.63 30.74 -7.59
CA ALA A 211 -2.20 31.96 -6.90
C ALA A 211 -1.27 31.70 -5.70
N LEU A 212 -1.24 30.47 -5.17
CA LEU A 212 -0.47 30.06 -3.99
C LEU A 212 0.81 29.30 -4.34
N VAL A 213 0.93 28.75 -5.55
CA VAL A 213 2.15 28.07 -6.00
C VAL A 213 3.21 29.10 -6.38
N THR A 214 4.08 29.42 -5.42
CA THR A 214 5.24 30.32 -5.64
C THR A 214 6.52 29.56 -5.95
N ASN A 215 6.62 28.28 -5.59
CA ASN A 215 7.72 27.39 -5.93
C ASN A 215 7.14 26.05 -6.43
N PRO A 216 7.04 25.84 -7.76
CA PRO A 216 6.47 24.62 -8.34
C PRO A 216 7.20 23.34 -7.92
N THR A 217 8.52 23.38 -7.76
CA THR A 217 9.33 22.23 -7.36
C THR A 217 8.87 21.58 -6.05
N PHE A 218 8.41 22.40 -5.11
CA PHE A 218 7.87 21.96 -3.82
C PHE A 218 6.34 22.02 -3.76
N PHE A 219 5.65 22.01 -4.89
CA PHE A 219 4.20 21.86 -4.90
C PHE A 219 3.81 20.40 -4.61
N PRO A 220 3.02 20.12 -3.56
CA PRO A 220 2.52 18.77 -3.28
C PRO A 220 1.45 18.39 -4.31
N HIS A 221 1.90 17.94 -5.48
CA HIS A 221 1.06 17.75 -6.65
C HIS A 221 -0.10 16.75 -6.38
N PRO A 222 -1.38 17.13 -6.55
CA PRO A 222 -2.52 16.26 -6.25
C PRO A 222 -2.53 14.91 -6.98
N ILE A 223 -1.97 14.81 -8.19
CA ILE A 223 -1.80 13.52 -8.91
C ILE A 223 -1.03 12.48 -8.10
N LYS A 224 -0.10 12.90 -7.22
CA LYS A 224 0.62 11.97 -6.33
C LYS A 224 -0.23 11.49 -5.16
N ASN A 225 -1.39 12.11 -4.92
CA ASN A 225 -2.37 11.64 -3.95
C ASN A 225 -3.16 10.49 -4.55
N SER A 226 -3.03 9.32 -3.94
CA SER A 226 -3.77 8.10 -4.26
C SER A 226 -5.28 8.29 -4.34
N MET A 227 -5.84 9.22 -3.57
CA MET A 227 -7.28 9.49 -3.51
C MET A 227 -7.80 10.31 -4.69
N LEU A 228 -6.92 10.99 -5.45
CA LEU A 228 -7.35 11.75 -6.62
C LEU A 228 -7.82 10.81 -7.74
N TYR A 229 -7.16 9.67 -7.87
CA TYR A 229 -7.37 8.76 -8.99
C TYR A 229 -8.79 8.18 -9.07
N PRO A 230 -9.35 7.61 -7.98
CA PRO A 230 -10.75 7.18 -8.00
C PRO A 230 -11.70 8.32 -8.36
N SER A 231 -11.49 9.53 -7.80
CA SER A 231 -12.34 10.69 -8.06
C SER A 231 -12.34 11.08 -9.55
N LEU A 232 -11.17 11.18 -10.17
CA LEU A 232 -11.04 11.49 -11.60
C LEU A 232 -11.69 10.44 -12.48
N SER A 233 -11.58 9.16 -12.08
CA SER A 233 -12.14 8.10 -12.88
C SER A 233 -13.66 8.19 -13.01
N PHE A 234 -14.38 8.88 -12.12
CA PHE A 234 -15.83 9.11 -12.25
C PHE A 234 -16.19 10.16 -13.31
N LEU A 235 -15.25 11.00 -13.74
CA LEU A 235 -15.49 12.08 -14.68
C LEU A 235 -15.45 11.59 -16.14
N SER A 236 -16.07 12.34 -17.05
CA SER A 236 -15.95 12.08 -18.49
C SER A 236 -14.53 12.35 -18.99
N GLN A 237 -14.13 11.72 -20.10
CA GLN A 237 -12.78 11.88 -20.64
C GLN A 237 -12.37 13.35 -20.86
N PRO A 238 -13.22 14.22 -21.43
CA PRO A 238 -12.89 15.63 -21.57
C PRO A 238 -12.67 16.34 -20.21
N GLN A 239 -13.46 16.00 -19.19
CA GLN A 239 -13.30 16.57 -17.85
C GLN A 239 -11.99 16.12 -17.19
N VAL A 240 -11.62 14.84 -17.33
CA VAL A 240 -10.33 14.33 -16.84
C VAL A 240 -9.17 15.06 -17.51
N THR A 241 -9.19 15.17 -18.84
CA THR A 241 -8.16 15.91 -19.60
C THR A 241 -8.07 17.36 -19.17
N GLN A 242 -9.21 18.02 -18.93
CA GLN A 242 -9.25 19.40 -18.47
C GLN A 242 -8.60 19.57 -17.09
N ILE A 243 -8.97 18.72 -16.12
CA ILE A 243 -8.43 18.79 -14.75
C ILE A 243 -6.93 18.49 -14.73
N ILE A 244 -6.49 17.43 -15.42
CA ILE A 244 -5.08 17.05 -15.43
C ILE A 244 -4.22 18.11 -16.12
N THR A 245 -4.65 18.63 -17.28
CA THR A 245 -3.95 19.73 -17.96
C THR A 245 -3.81 20.93 -17.03
N ALA A 246 -4.90 21.33 -16.36
CA ALA A 246 -4.90 22.48 -15.47
C ALA A 246 -4.01 22.27 -14.22
N LEU A 247 -3.90 21.03 -13.71
CA LEU A 247 -2.97 20.70 -12.63
C LEU A 247 -1.51 20.75 -13.07
N LEU A 248 -1.20 20.22 -14.26
CA LEU A 248 0.15 20.24 -14.82
C LEU A 248 0.62 21.65 -15.19
N GLU A 249 -0.32 22.57 -15.49
CA GLU A 249 -0.01 24.00 -15.62
C GLU A 249 0.42 24.66 -14.30
N LEU A 250 0.04 24.10 -13.13
CA LEU A 250 0.49 24.61 -11.83
C LEU A 250 1.94 24.22 -11.56
N SER A 251 2.29 22.97 -11.88
CA SER A 251 3.63 22.42 -11.72
C SER A 251 3.78 21.13 -12.51
N PRO A 252 4.96 20.87 -13.10
CA PRO A 252 5.35 19.53 -13.51
C PRO A 252 5.28 18.54 -12.34
N ILE A 253 5.20 17.25 -12.66
CA ILE A 253 5.30 16.19 -11.65
C ILE A 253 6.78 15.84 -11.47
N TYR A 254 7.37 16.38 -10.43
CA TYR A 254 8.76 16.11 -10.10
C TYR A 254 8.96 14.75 -9.45
N VAL A 255 10.07 14.09 -9.72
CA VAL A 255 10.37 12.74 -9.23
C VAL A 255 11.84 12.66 -8.88
N ASP A 256 12.17 12.01 -7.77
CA ASP A 256 13.56 11.86 -7.36
C ASP A 256 14.21 10.81 -8.26
N SER A 257 15.36 11.13 -8.86
CA SER A 257 16.14 10.23 -9.72
C SER A 257 16.46 8.85 -9.09
N LYS A 258 16.40 8.74 -7.75
CA LYS A 258 16.61 7.48 -7.00
C LYS A 258 15.31 6.72 -6.69
N ASP A 259 14.17 7.30 -6.98
CA ASP A 259 12.85 6.86 -6.53
C ASP A 259 12.04 6.36 -7.73
N HIS A 260 11.72 5.07 -7.78
CA HIS A 260 11.15 4.41 -8.96
C HIS A 260 9.64 4.65 -9.15
N HIS A 261 9.05 5.61 -8.41
CA HIS A 261 7.62 5.86 -8.37
C HIS A 261 7.05 6.57 -9.63
N GLU A 262 7.86 6.86 -10.64
CA GLU A 262 7.40 7.39 -11.94
C GLU A 262 6.44 6.45 -12.68
N LYS A 263 6.77 5.15 -12.69
CA LYS A 263 6.01 4.12 -13.40
C LYS A 263 4.56 4.01 -12.91
N PRO A 264 4.29 3.95 -11.59
CA PRO A 264 2.91 3.80 -11.12
C PRO A 264 2.04 5.01 -11.49
N TYR A 265 2.57 6.24 -11.35
CA TYR A 265 1.84 7.45 -11.72
C TYR A 265 1.63 7.57 -13.24
N GLY A 266 2.60 7.13 -14.05
CA GLY A 266 2.47 7.11 -15.51
C GLY A 266 1.41 6.14 -15.99
N ILE A 267 1.40 4.92 -15.43
CA ILE A 267 0.37 3.90 -15.70
C ILE A 267 -1.00 4.40 -15.26
N MET A 268 -1.08 5.04 -14.11
CA MET A 268 -2.29 5.66 -13.59
C MET A 268 -2.88 6.66 -14.61
N LEU A 269 -2.09 7.63 -15.04
CA LEU A 269 -2.51 8.63 -16.03
C LEU A 269 -2.88 8.01 -17.39
N ALA A 270 -2.13 7.01 -17.85
CA ALA A 270 -2.43 6.29 -19.09
C ALA A 270 -3.77 5.53 -19.01
N ASN A 271 -4.07 4.89 -17.87
CA ASN A 271 -5.32 4.17 -17.65
C ASN A 271 -6.54 5.10 -17.59
N LEU A 272 -6.36 6.37 -17.22
CA LEU A 272 -7.39 7.41 -17.38
C LEU A 272 -7.61 7.80 -18.85
N GLY A 273 -6.96 7.15 -19.81
CA GLY A 273 -7.10 7.44 -21.25
C GLY A 273 -6.39 8.72 -21.69
N LEU A 274 -5.46 9.25 -20.89
CA LEU A 274 -4.72 10.46 -21.23
C LEU A 274 -3.56 10.14 -22.16
N GLU A 275 -3.44 10.93 -23.23
CA GLU A 275 -2.30 10.82 -24.14
C GLU A 275 -0.99 11.10 -23.39
N LYS A 276 0.05 10.28 -23.63
CA LYS A 276 1.38 10.45 -23.03
C LYS A 276 2.03 11.80 -23.35
N THR A 277 1.57 12.48 -24.39
CA THR A 277 2.00 13.84 -24.75
C THR A 277 1.56 14.89 -23.73
N LEU A 278 0.49 14.64 -22.97
CA LEU A 278 -0.09 15.59 -22.02
C LEU A 278 0.62 15.61 -20.66
N TRP A 279 1.42 14.60 -20.33
CA TRP A 279 2.07 14.48 -19.03
C TRP A 279 3.53 14.03 -19.17
N ARG A 280 4.40 14.59 -18.34
CA ARG A 280 5.81 14.20 -18.21
C ARG A 280 6.23 14.29 -16.76
N PHE A 281 7.09 13.38 -16.35
CA PHE A 281 7.79 13.48 -15.07
C PHE A 281 9.09 14.25 -15.28
N GLU A 282 9.41 15.15 -14.36
CA GLU A 282 10.67 15.88 -14.34
C GLU A 282 11.56 15.28 -13.25
N GLU A 283 12.67 14.66 -13.66
CA GLU A 283 13.67 14.13 -12.74
C GLU A 283 14.37 15.28 -12.00
N ILE A 284 14.53 15.12 -10.68
CA ILE A 284 15.37 15.99 -9.87
C ILE A 284 16.44 15.18 -9.13
N ASN A 285 17.63 15.75 -9.02
CA ASN A 285 18.71 15.25 -8.19
C ASN A 285 18.89 16.11 -6.92
N SER A 286 19.37 15.51 -5.83
CA SER A 286 19.74 16.23 -4.60
C SER A 286 20.76 17.36 -4.87
N ASN A 287 21.61 17.19 -5.88
CA ASN A 287 22.62 18.19 -6.26
C ASN A 287 22.04 19.44 -6.92
N ASP A 288 20.77 19.42 -7.33
CA ASP A 288 20.10 20.56 -7.99
C ASP A 288 19.59 21.59 -6.98
N PHE A 289 19.55 21.24 -5.69
CA PHE A 289 19.03 22.10 -4.62
C PHE A 289 20.11 22.94 -3.96
N LYS A 290 19.74 24.16 -3.58
CA LYS A 290 20.63 25.09 -2.87
C LYS A 290 20.67 24.76 -1.39
N ILE A 291 21.86 24.90 -0.82
CA ILE A 291 22.07 24.80 0.63
C ILE A 291 22.04 26.22 1.19
N ASP A 292 21.11 26.50 2.09
CA ASP A 292 21.08 27.75 2.82
C ASP A 292 22.09 27.71 3.99
N PRO A 293 23.05 28.66 4.08
CA PRO A 293 24.06 28.66 5.14
C PRO A 293 23.49 28.82 6.55
N VAL A 294 22.39 29.55 6.71
CA VAL A 294 21.77 29.80 8.03
C VAL A 294 21.05 28.54 8.51
N ILE A 295 20.30 27.87 7.65
CA ILE A 295 19.66 26.59 7.97
C ILE A 295 20.71 25.52 8.27
N THR A 296 21.81 25.50 7.51
CA THR A 296 22.94 24.59 7.75
C THR A 296 23.53 24.81 9.15
N ALA A 297 23.75 26.06 9.54
CA ALA A 297 24.26 26.39 10.88
C ALA A 297 23.30 25.90 12.00
N LEU A 298 21.98 25.97 11.79
CA LEU A 298 21.00 25.43 12.74
C LEU A 298 21.08 23.90 12.84
N ILE A 299 21.29 23.21 11.73
CA ILE A 299 21.49 21.74 11.70
C ILE A 299 22.81 21.36 12.40
N GLU A 300 23.87 22.14 12.21
CA GLU A 300 25.16 21.96 12.91
C GLU A 300 25.04 22.21 14.42
N GLN A 301 24.25 23.21 14.81
CA GLN A 301 23.94 23.47 16.22
C GLN A 301 23.17 22.30 16.84
N LEU A 302 22.16 21.76 16.16
CA LEU A 302 21.46 20.55 16.59
C LEU A 302 22.41 19.35 16.71
N SER A 303 23.30 19.19 15.72
CA SER A 303 24.31 18.13 15.70
C SER A 303 25.30 18.24 16.87
N SER A 304 25.61 19.47 17.30
CA SER A 304 26.45 19.74 18.46
C SER A 304 25.72 19.47 19.78
N ALA A 305 24.43 19.82 19.86
CA ALA A 305 23.59 19.55 21.03
C ALA A 305 23.26 18.05 21.21
N TYR A 306 23.17 17.31 20.09
CA TYR A 306 22.89 15.87 20.06
C TYR A 306 23.97 15.12 19.26
N PRO A 307 25.16 14.88 19.83
CA PRO A 307 26.29 14.24 19.13
C PRO A 307 25.95 12.87 18.50
N SER A 308 24.96 12.18 19.06
CA SER A 308 24.38 10.94 18.53
C SER A 308 23.83 11.06 17.10
N LEU A 309 23.47 12.26 16.62
CA LEU A 309 23.05 12.51 15.23
C LEU A 309 24.17 12.31 14.20
N ASN A 310 25.41 12.26 14.65
CA ASN A 310 26.60 12.04 13.81
C ASN A 310 27.35 10.76 14.20
N THR A 311 26.72 9.89 14.98
CA THR A 311 27.30 8.61 15.42
C THR A 311 26.57 7.46 14.73
N PRO A 312 26.94 7.10 13.49
CA PRO A 312 26.32 5.98 12.79
C PRO A 312 26.58 4.66 13.54
N PRO A 313 25.70 3.66 13.35
CA PRO A 313 25.88 2.36 13.98
C PRO A 313 27.18 1.70 13.49
N ILE A 314 28.02 1.28 14.43
CA ILE A 314 29.25 0.56 14.12
C ILE A 314 29.07 -0.95 14.28
N ALA A 315 29.67 -1.72 13.38
CA ALA A 315 29.60 -3.19 13.39
C ALA A 315 29.94 -3.79 14.76
N LYS A 316 30.96 -3.23 15.43
CA LYS A 316 31.39 -3.68 16.76
C LYS A 316 30.30 -3.58 17.83
N ASN A 317 29.33 -2.67 17.71
CA ASN A 317 28.28 -2.49 18.72
C ASN A 317 26.98 -3.21 18.33
N ILE A 318 26.65 -3.22 17.03
CA ILE A 318 25.45 -3.89 16.52
C ILE A 318 25.63 -5.41 16.49
N CYS A 319 26.81 -5.87 16.07
CA CYS A 319 27.08 -7.28 15.82
C CYS A 319 27.73 -7.98 17.02
N LYS A 320 28.09 -7.26 18.11
CA LYS A 320 28.75 -7.86 19.30
C LYS A 320 27.87 -8.82 20.10
N ASN A 321 26.55 -8.64 20.07
CA ASN A 321 25.63 -9.56 20.75
C ASN A 321 25.44 -10.89 20.01
N GLN A 322 26.00 -11.06 18.80
CA GLN A 322 26.07 -12.36 18.13
C GLN A 322 27.18 -13.26 18.71
N ILE A 323 28.23 -12.70 19.34
CA ILE A 323 29.34 -13.49 19.89
C ILE A 323 28.96 -14.14 21.24
N ILE A 324 27.95 -13.60 21.96
CA ILE A 324 27.47 -14.15 23.24
C ILE A 324 26.25 -15.07 23.04
N ASN A 325 25.46 -14.87 21.98
CA ASN A 325 24.37 -15.76 21.56
C ASN A 325 24.77 -16.59 20.33
N ASN A 326 25.83 -17.37 20.48
CA ASN A 326 26.35 -18.30 19.46
C ASN A 326 25.42 -19.52 19.24
N ASP A 327 24.12 -19.28 19.11
CA ASP A 327 23.11 -20.20 18.54
C ASP A 327 22.20 -19.50 17.50
N ILE A 328 22.38 -18.20 17.23
CA ILE A 328 21.66 -17.50 16.15
C ILE A 328 22.64 -16.61 15.36
N ALA A 329 23.75 -17.20 14.92
CA ALA A 329 24.52 -16.64 13.82
C ALA A 329 23.70 -16.83 12.54
N LEU A 330 23.06 -15.75 12.09
CA LEU A 330 22.27 -15.66 10.86
C LEU A 330 23.17 -15.89 9.62
N ASN A 331 23.48 -17.15 9.34
CA ASN A 331 24.22 -17.58 8.16
C ASN A 331 23.33 -17.81 6.93
N VAL A 332 22.03 -17.50 7.03
CA VAL A 332 21.09 -17.73 5.95
C VAL A 332 21.14 -16.59 4.94
N ALA A 333 21.65 -16.86 3.76
CA ALA A 333 21.76 -15.87 2.69
C ALA A 333 20.37 -15.34 2.27
N PRO A 334 20.20 -14.01 2.13
CA PRO A 334 19.00 -13.47 1.51
C PRO A 334 18.98 -13.84 0.02
N LEU A 335 17.83 -14.28 -0.47
CA LEU A 335 17.54 -14.45 -1.88
C LEU A 335 16.46 -13.44 -2.24
N THR A 336 16.84 -12.37 -2.94
CA THR A 336 15.89 -11.39 -3.44
C THR A 336 15.51 -11.76 -4.86
N VAL A 337 14.24 -12.08 -5.07
CA VAL A 337 13.70 -12.29 -6.42
C VAL A 337 13.06 -10.97 -6.84
N LYS A 338 13.75 -10.28 -7.75
CA LYS A 338 13.20 -9.19 -8.56
C LYS A 338 12.71 -9.83 -9.86
N ASN A 339 11.43 -9.69 -10.16
CA ASN A 339 10.74 -10.36 -11.27
C ASN A 339 10.63 -11.88 -11.17
N SER A 340 9.42 -12.38 -11.43
CA SER A 340 9.07 -13.80 -11.55
C SER A 340 9.76 -14.56 -12.70
N THR A 341 10.81 -14.01 -13.32
CA THR A 341 11.57 -14.67 -14.40
C THR A 341 12.48 -15.78 -13.88
N GLN A 342 12.80 -15.79 -12.57
CA GLN A 342 13.43 -16.94 -11.94
C GLN A 342 12.37 -18.01 -11.62
N PRO A 343 12.60 -19.29 -11.97
CA PRO A 343 11.66 -20.36 -11.67
C PRO A 343 11.50 -20.51 -10.15
N LEU A 344 10.41 -19.96 -9.64
CA LEU A 344 9.98 -20.17 -8.25
C LEU A 344 9.43 -21.58 -8.09
N THR A 345 9.70 -22.19 -6.93
CA THR A 345 8.98 -23.40 -6.53
C THR A 345 7.48 -23.09 -6.43
N PRO A 346 6.60 -24.09 -6.59
CA PRO A 346 5.16 -23.89 -6.50
C PRO A 346 4.73 -23.04 -5.29
N SER A 347 5.20 -23.37 -4.09
CA SER A 347 4.82 -22.65 -2.87
C SER A 347 5.19 -21.16 -2.91
N TRP A 348 6.34 -20.80 -3.49
CA TRP A 348 6.74 -19.40 -3.67
C TRP A 348 5.93 -18.68 -4.76
N GLN A 349 5.41 -19.37 -5.78
CA GLN A 349 4.51 -18.78 -6.77
C GLN A 349 3.21 -18.31 -6.12
N GLY A 350 2.66 -19.11 -5.20
CA GLY A 350 1.45 -18.75 -4.44
C GLY A 350 1.66 -17.48 -3.60
N ALA A 351 2.74 -17.44 -2.81
CA ALA A 351 3.11 -16.26 -2.03
C ALA A 351 3.35 -15.02 -2.93
N HIS A 352 4.04 -15.19 -4.06
CA HIS A 352 4.28 -14.13 -5.03
C HIS A 352 2.96 -13.60 -5.63
N SER A 353 1.99 -14.46 -5.95
CA SER A 353 0.71 -14.02 -6.52
C SER A 353 -0.14 -13.20 -5.55
N LEU A 354 0.02 -13.41 -4.23
CA LEU A 354 -0.62 -12.60 -3.20
C LEU A 354 0.09 -11.25 -3.01
N PHE A 355 1.42 -11.24 -3.00
CA PHE A 355 2.20 -10.01 -2.81
C PHE A 355 2.27 -9.12 -4.03
N CYS A 356 2.39 -9.73 -5.20
CA CYS A 356 2.64 -9.06 -6.47
C CYS A 356 1.53 -9.44 -7.45
N PRO A 357 0.28 -9.00 -7.21
CA PRO A 357 -0.81 -9.25 -8.12
C PRO A 357 -0.52 -8.61 -9.48
N LYS A 358 -0.79 -9.32 -10.58
CA LYS A 358 -0.54 -8.83 -11.96
C LYS A 358 -1.29 -7.55 -12.33
N GLU A 359 -2.41 -7.27 -11.65
CA GLU A 359 -3.24 -6.09 -11.88
C GLU A 359 -3.48 -5.42 -10.52
N THR A 360 -3.15 -4.13 -10.44
CA THR A 360 -3.40 -3.33 -9.23
C THR A 360 -4.89 -3.06 -9.08
N PHE A 361 -5.32 -2.75 -7.86
CA PHE A 361 -6.70 -2.31 -7.63
C PHE A 361 -7.10 -1.13 -8.49
N MET A 362 -6.16 -0.21 -8.75
CA MET A 362 -6.45 0.98 -9.54
C MET A 362 -6.65 0.67 -11.02
N SER A 363 -5.86 -0.24 -11.61
CA SER A 363 -6.14 -0.69 -12.98
C SER A 363 -7.50 -1.40 -13.06
N LYS A 364 -7.83 -2.20 -12.05
CA LYS A 364 -9.13 -2.88 -11.91
C LYS A 364 -10.30 -1.91 -11.78
N PHE A 365 -10.16 -0.88 -10.96
CA PHE A 365 -11.16 0.16 -10.72
C PHE A 365 -11.49 0.91 -12.02
N VAL A 366 -10.47 1.39 -12.72
CA VAL A 366 -10.68 2.20 -13.93
C VAL A 366 -11.22 1.36 -15.07
N SER A 367 -10.75 0.12 -15.22
CA SER A 367 -11.31 -0.80 -16.21
C SER A 367 -12.80 -1.03 -15.95
N ALA A 368 -13.17 -1.39 -14.71
CA ALA A 368 -14.56 -1.61 -14.32
C ALA A 368 -15.43 -0.35 -14.55
N ASN A 369 -14.96 0.83 -14.15
CA ASN A 369 -15.72 2.06 -14.29
C ASN A 369 -15.89 2.50 -15.75
N ASN A 370 -14.86 2.31 -16.59
CA ASN A 370 -14.95 2.58 -18.03
C ASN A 370 -15.99 1.68 -18.73
N HIS A 371 -16.14 0.43 -18.27
CA HIS A 371 -17.20 -0.45 -18.77
C HIS A 371 -18.59 0.01 -18.32
N LEU A 372 -18.78 0.41 -17.07
CA LEU A 372 -20.05 0.95 -16.58
C LEU A 372 -20.50 2.20 -17.36
N LYS A 373 -19.57 3.13 -17.64
CA LYS A 373 -19.87 4.36 -18.38
C LYS A 373 -20.44 4.12 -19.77
N ARG A 374 -20.05 3.03 -20.45
CA ARG A 374 -20.60 2.68 -21.78
C ARG A 374 -22.10 2.37 -21.73
N PHE A 375 -22.60 2.00 -20.55
CA PHE A 375 -24.00 1.75 -20.26
C PHE A 375 -24.67 2.93 -19.53
N ASN A 376 -24.00 4.08 -19.43
CA ASN A 376 -24.46 5.24 -18.67
C ASN A 376 -24.72 4.92 -17.18
N LEU A 377 -23.88 4.04 -16.61
CA LEU A 377 -23.91 3.64 -15.20
C LEU A 377 -22.65 4.10 -14.47
N SER A 378 -22.75 4.16 -13.15
CA SER A 378 -21.67 4.44 -12.21
C SER A 378 -21.73 3.48 -11.02
N LEU A 379 -20.69 3.43 -10.18
CA LEU A 379 -20.72 2.60 -8.96
C LEU A 379 -21.81 3.06 -7.96
N ASP A 380 -22.17 4.35 -7.98
CA ASP A 380 -23.24 4.90 -7.13
C ASP A 380 -24.60 4.28 -7.44
N ASP A 381 -24.79 3.80 -8.68
CA ASP A 381 -26.00 3.12 -9.12
C ASP A 381 -26.15 1.71 -8.51
N PHE A 382 -25.19 1.28 -7.70
CA PHE A 382 -25.18 -0.04 -7.02
C PHE A 382 -24.92 0.06 -5.51
N ASN A 383 -24.95 1.26 -4.92
CA ASN A 383 -24.57 1.49 -3.53
C ASN A 383 -25.58 0.96 -2.48
N THR A 384 -26.78 0.56 -2.90
CA THR A 384 -27.85 0.02 -2.05
C THR A 384 -28.50 -1.18 -2.71
N TYR A 385 -29.18 -2.02 -1.92
CA TYR A 385 -29.96 -3.13 -2.46
C TYR A 385 -31.04 -2.66 -3.46
N GLN A 386 -31.73 -1.55 -3.18
CA GLN A 386 -32.74 -1.00 -4.08
C GLN A 386 -32.14 -0.55 -5.42
N ALA A 387 -30.96 0.10 -5.39
CA ALA A 387 -30.25 0.52 -6.59
C ALA A 387 -29.77 -0.70 -7.40
N LEU A 388 -29.21 -1.72 -6.73
CA LEU A 388 -28.86 -3.00 -7.34
C LEU A 388 -30.05 -3.68 -8.01
N GLN A 389 -31.22 -3.68 -7.36
CA GLN A 389 -32.44 -4.25 -7.94
C GLN A 389 -32.90 -3.47 -9.16
N LYS A 390 -32.92 -2.14 -9.09
CA LYS A 390 -33.33 -1.25 -10.17
C LYS A 390 -32.46 -1.45 -11.41
N ASN A 391 -31.14 -1.51 -11.23
CA ASN A 391 -30.16 -1.58 -12.33
C ASN A 391 -29.67 -3.02 -12.60
N SER A 392 -30.41 -4.03 -12.12
CA SER A 392 -29.97 -5.44 -12.20
C SER A 392 -29.90 -5.99 -13.63
N GLY A 393 -30.75 -5.48 -14.53
CA GLY A 393 -30.73 -5.89 -15.94
C GLY A 393 -29.47 -5.42 -16.65
N GLU A 394 -29.20 -4.12 -16.54
CA GLU A 394 -28.03 -3.49 -17.16
C GLU A 394 -26.73 -3.99 -16.53
N LEU A 395 -26.69 -4.17 -15.20
CA LEU A 395 -25.53 -4.77 -14.54
C LEU A 395 -25.23 -6.18 -15.07
N LYS A 396 -26.28 -6.99 -15.29
CA LYS A 396 -26.09 -8.33 -15.84
C LYS A 396 -25.48 -8.28 -17.25
N GLU A 397 -25.97 -7.40 -18.11
CA GLU A 397 -25.41 -7.19 -19.46
C GLU A 397 -23.94 -6.74 -19.41
N VAL A 398 -23.59 -5.83 -18.48
CA VAL A 398 -22.20 -5.42 -18.26
C VAL A 398 -21.34 -6.62 -17.87
N LEU A 399 -21.77 -7.40 -16.87
CA LEU A 399 -21.01 -8.54 -16.36
C LEU A 399 -20.78 -9.63 -17.42
N GLU A 400 -21.72 -9.81 -18.36
CA GLU A 400 -21.61 -10.76 -19.47
C GLU A 400 -20.60 -10.32 -20.55
N GLN A 401 -20.28 -9.03 -20.62
CA GLN A 401 -19.27 -8.49 -21.57
C GLN A 401 -17.85 -8.41 -20.98
N LEU A 402 -17.69 -8.64 -19.68
CA LEU A 402 -16.41 -8.56 -18.99
C LEU A 402 -15.68 -9.90 -19.01
N GLY A 403 -14.35 -9.86 -19.16
CA GLY A 403 -13.51 -11.01 -18.86
C GLY A 403 -13.51 -11.35 -17.36
N GLU A 404 -13.11 -12.57 -16.98
CA GLU A 404 -13.19 -13.05 -15.60
C GLU A 404 -12.53 -12.11 -14.57
N SER A 405 -11.33 -11.60 -14.85
CA SER A 405 -10.63 -10.65 -13.95
C SER A 405 -11.43 -9.36 -13.75
N GLN A 406 -11.94 -8.78 -14.84
CA GLN A 406 -12.69 -7.53 -14.79
C GLN A 406 -14.04 -7.71 -14.10
N ARG A 407 -14.72 -8.85 -14.36
CA ARG A 407 -15.97 -9.22 -13.71
C ARG A 407 -15.79 -9.36 -12.20
N ALA A 408 -14.79 -10.13 -11.78
CA ALA A 408 -14.46 -10.30 -10.36
C ALA A 408 -14.16 -8.95 -9.70
N SER A 409 -13.40 -8.09 -10.38
CA SER A 409 -13.05 -6.76 -9.90
C SER A 409 -14.25 -5.83 -9.75
N LEU A 410 -15.15 -5.77 -10.75
CA LEU A 410 -16.36 -4.95 -10.67
C LEU A 410 -17.27 -5.43 -9.53
N LEU A 411 -17.46 -6.74 -9.39
CA LEU A 411 -18.27 -7.31 -8.30
C LEU A 411 -17.62 -7.06 -6.93
N GLU A 412 -16.29 -7.15 -6.84
CA GLU A 412 -15.56 -6.79 -5.63
C GLU A 412 -15.83 -5.34 -5.23
N LEU A 413 -15.76 -4.40 -6.18
CA LEU A 413 -16.03 -2.98 -5.93
C LEU A 413 -17.47 -2.71 -5.50
N ILE A 414 -18.45 -3.33 -6.17
CA ILE A 414 -19.87 -3.20 -5.84
C ILE A 414 -20.13 -3.73 -4.43
N TYR A 415 -19.69 -4.95 -4.11
CA TYR A 415 -20.05 -5.62 -2.86
C TYR A 415 -19.10 -5.32 -1.70
N LEU A 416 -18.01 -4.58 -1.92
CA LEU A 416 -17.15 -4.13 -0.83
C LEU A 416 -17.96 -3.34 0.20
N ASN A 417 -18.84 -2.45 -0.23
CA ASN A 417 -19.48 -1.49 0.66
C ASN A 417 -20.99 -1.65 0.84
N VAL A 418 -21.62 -2.52 0.06
CA VAL A 418 -23.06 -2.79 0.19
C VAL A 418 -23.29 -3.74 1.36
N GLN A 419 -24.20 -3.37 2.26
CA GLN A 419 -24.68 -4.26 3.32
C GLN A 419 -25.97 -4.93 2.85
N LEU A 420 -25.97 -6.26 2.85
CA LEU A 420 -27.10 -7.08 2.41
C LEU A 420 -27.54 -7.97 3.56
N SER A 421 -28.85 -8.18 3.67
CA SER A 421 -29.46 -9.24 4.48
C SER A 421 -29.40 -10.60 3.77
N PRO A 422 -29.55 -11.73 4.50
CA PRO A 422 -29.56 -13.06 3.88
C PRO A 422 -30.57 -13.21 2.73
N SER A 423 -31.78 -12.66 2.87
CA SER A 423 -32.81 -12.70 1.82
C SER A 423 -32.44 -11.88 0.59
N GLU A 424 -31.72 -10.78 0.77
CA GLU A 424 -31.26 -9.94 -0.34
C GLU A 424 -30.13 -10.63 -1.10
N ILE A 425 -29.20 -11.29 -0.40
CA ILE A 425 -28.18 -12.13 -1.01
C ILE A 425 -28.83 -13.24 -1.85
N ASP A 426 -29.85 -13.91 -1.32
CA ASP A 426 -30.59 -14.94 -2.05
C ASP A 426 -31.20 -14.40 -3.35
N ALA A 427 -31.83 -13.22 -3.27
CA ALA A 427 -32.46 -12.59 -4.42
C ALA A 427 -31.44 -12.18 -5.49
N LEU A 428 -30.30 -11.60 -5.09
CA LEU A 428 -29.24 -11.18 -6.02
C LEU A 428 -28.53 -12.39 -6.65
N PHE A 429 -28.29 -13.46 -5.88
CA PHE A 429 -27.68 -14.68 -6.38
C PHE A 429 -28.54 -15.30 -7.49
N ASN A 430 -29.86 -15.38 -7.28
CA ASN A 430 -30.78 -15.93 -8.28
C ASN A 430 -30.93 -15.04 -9.52
N LYS A 431 -30.49 -13.78 -9.46
CA LYS A 431 -30.39 -12.87 -10.60
C LYS A 431 -29.05 -12.96 -11.34
N ASN A 432 -28.12 -13.80 -10.90
CA ASN A 432 -26.78 -13.97 -11.47
C ASN A 432 -25.92 -12.68 -11.48
N ILE A 433 -26.16 -11.78 -10.54
CA ILE A 433 -25.39 -10.52 -10.39
C ILE A 433 -24.48 -10.53 -9.16
N THR A 434 -24.19 -11.71 -8.62
CA THR A 434 -23.23 -11.94 -7.53
C THR A 434 -22.02 -12.71 -8.04
N PRO A 435 -20.88 -12.67 -7.33
CA PRO A 435 -19.83 -13.67 -7.52
C PRO A 435 -20.39 -15.07 -7.31
N THR A 436 -19.86 -16.02 -8.08
CA THR A 436 -20.17 -17.46 -7.94
C THR A 436 -18.92 -18.26 -7.58
N ASP A 437 -17.85 -17.57 -7.18
CA ASP A 437 -16.55 -18.12 -6.80
C ASP A 437 -16.23 -17.76 -5.33
N SER A 438 -14.97 -17.91 -4.93
CA SER A 438 -14.52 -17.56 -3.58
C SER A 438 -14.72 -16.08 -3.21
N ASN A 439 -14.89 -15.17 -4.18
CA ASN A 439 -15.22 -13.76 -3.91
C ASN A 439 -16.66 -13.58 -3.39
N PHE A 440 -17.49 -14.63 -3.43
CA PHE A 440 -18.80 -14.63 -2.79
C PHE A 440 -18.74 -14.28 -1.29
N TYR A 441 -17.60 -14.54 -0.65
CA TYR A 441 -17.38 -14.14 0.74
C TYR A 441 -17.61 -12.64 0.98
N LEU A 442 -17.35 -11.78 -0.02
CA LEU A 442 -17.56 -10.33 0.09
C LEU A 442 -19.00 -9.96 0.45
N LEU A 443 -19.98 -10.76 0.02
CA LEU A 443 -21.40 -10.51 0.28
C LEU A 443 -21.78 -10.84 1.72
N VAL A 444 -21.11 -11.82 2.33
CA VAL A 444 -21.46 -12.31 3.67
C VAL A 444 -20.59 -11.70 4.77
N ARG A 445 -19.41 -11.15 4.45
CA ARG A 445 -18.41 -10.71 5.44
C ARG A 445 -18.92 -9.75 6.52
N ARG A 446 -19.96 -8.97 6.22
CA ARG A 446 -20.57 -7.98 7.12
C ARG A 446 -21.73 -8.53 7.96
N LEU A 447 -22.16 -9.76 7.71
CA LEU A 447 -23.20 -10.41 8.49
C LEU A 447 -22.67 -10.90 9.85
N PRO A 448 -23.54 -11.12 10.85
CA PRO A 448 -23.18 -11.88 12.04
C PRO A 448 -22.61 -13.26 11.68
N ILE A 449 -21.62 -13.73 12.45
CA ILE A 449 -20.85 -14.94 12.13
C ILE A 449 -21.72 -16.17 11.84
N ASP A 450 -22.80 -16.38 12.59
CA ASP A 450 -23.70 -17.52 12.37
C ASP A 450 -24.48 -17.43 11.06
N GLN A 451 -24.80 -16.20 10.62
CA GLN A 451 -25.41 -15.98 9.31
C GLN A 451 -24.39 -16.19 8.19
N GLN A 452 -23.12 -15.81 8.39
CA GLN A 452 -22.05 -16.09 7.43
C GLN A 452 -21.94 -17.61 7.21
N LYS A 453 -21.80 -18.38 8.30
CA LYS A 453 -21.71 -19.85 8.26
C LYS A 453 -22.91 -20.46 7.53
N ALA A 454 -24.13 -20.04 7.89
CA ALA A 454 -25.35 -20.58 7.31
C ALA A 454 -25.46 -20.34 5.80
N ILE A 455 -25.15 -19.12 5.34
CA ILE A 455 -25.19 -18.79 3.90
C ILE A 455 -24.09 -19.51 3.15
N LEU A 456 -22.86 -19.55 3.68
CA LEU A 456 -21.74 -20.22 3.02
C LEU A 456 -22.01 -21.72 2.85
N LEU A 457 -22.58 -22.40 3.86
CA LEU A 457 -23.02 -23.79 3.72
C LEU A 457 -24.15 -23.95 2.69
N LYS A 458 -25.16 -23.07 2.73
CA LYS A 458 -26.28 -23.11 1.79
C LYS A 458 -25.82 -23.07 0.33
N TYR A 459 -24.79 -22.27 0.05
CA TYR A 459 -24.27 -22.06 -1.31
C TYR A 459 -23.05 -22.92 -1.65
N GLN A 460 -22.51 -23.71 -0.72
CA GLN A 460 -21.26 -24.46 -0.89
C GLN A 460 -21.17 -25.25 -2.21
N HIS A 461 -22.25 -25.94 -2.62
CA HIS A 461 -22.27 -26.75 -3.84
C HIS A 461 -22.55 -25.95 -5.13
N ARG A 462 -22.83 -24.66 -5.01
CA ARG A 462 -23.09 -23.73 -6.12
C ARG A 462 -21.98 -22.69 -6.30
N LEU A 463 -20.97 -22.72 -5.43
CA LEU A 463 -19.82 -21.84 -5.48
C LEU A 463 -18.62 -22.62 -6.01
N ASP A 464 -17.87 -21.99 -6.90
CA ASP A 464 -16.53 -22.44 -7.21
C ASP A 464 -15.65 -22.21 -5.98
N ASN A 465 -14.84 -23.22 -5.63
CA ASN A 465 -13.99 -23.17 -4.43
C ASN A 465 -12.91 -22.08 -4.51
N PHE A 466 -12.61 -21.59 -5.72
CA PHE A 466 -11.50 -20.70 -6.02
C PHE A 466 -11.90 -19.66 -7.07
N ASP A 467 -11.34 -18.45 -6.99
CA ASP A 467 -11.51 -17.42 -8.02
C ASP A 467 -10.47 -17.59 -9.16
N HIS A 468 -10.51 -16.69 -10.14
CA HIS A 468 -9.55 -16.65 -11.26
C HIS A 468 -8.08 -16.49 -10.82
N ARG A 469 -7.81 -16.05 -9.58
CA ARG A 469 -6.47 -15.94 -8.98
C ARG A 469 -6.10 -17.19 -8.19
N GLN A 470 -6.96 -18.22 -8.20
CA GLN A 470 -6.83 -19.43 -7.40
C GLN A 470 -6.91 -19.17 -5.89
N ILE A 471 -7.47 -18.03 -5.47
CA ILE A 471 -7.69 -17.68 -4.08
C ILE A 471 -8.90 -18.44 -3.57
N SER A 472 -8.75 -19.14 -2.44
CA SER A 472 -9.85 -19.87 -1.81
C SER A 472 -10.73 -18.95 -0.96
N LEU A 473 -11.93 -19.44 -0.62
CA LEU A 473 -12.83 -18.74 0.28
C LEU A 473 -12.20 -18.52 1.67
N ILE A 474 -11.36 -19.47 2.13
CA ILE A 474 -10.61 -19.38 3.38
C ILE A 474 -9.57 -18.25 3.31
N THR A 475 -8.83 -18.14 2.20
CA THR A 475 -7.90 -17.03 2.00
C THR A 475 -8.64 -15.69 2.01
N ASN A 476 -9.78 -15.57 1.32
CA ASN A 476 -10.61 -14.36 1.37
C ASN A 476 -11.15 -14.05 2.78
N ALA A 477 -11.51 -15.07 3.55
CA ALA A 477 -11.93 -14.92 4.94
C ALA A 477 -10.82 -14.30 5.80
N ILE A 478 -9.58 -14.76 5.63
CA ILE A 478 -8.40 -14.20 6.33
C ILE A 478 -8.15 -12.76 5.87
N THR A 479 -8.16 -12.50 4.56
CA THR A 479 -7.86 -11.16 4.00
C THR A 479 -8.86 -10.08 4.43
N TYR A 480 -10.15 -10.42 4.54
CA TYR A 480 -11.21 -9.41 4.73
C TYR A 480 -11.87 -9.38 6.12
N ASN A 481 -11.47 -10.23 7.08
CA ASN A 481 -12.14 -10.31 8.37
C ASN A 481 -11.16 -10.46 9.54
N ASN A 482 -10.70 -9.34 10.10
CA ASN A 482 -9.73 -9.35 11.20
C ASN A 482 -10.33 -9.74 12.57
N ASN A 483 -11.64 -9.57 12.80
CA ASN A 483 -12.21 -9.74 14.15
C ASN A 483 -12.82 -11.11 14.42
N ASN A 484 -13.32 -11.81 13.38
CA ASN A 484 -14.02 -13.10 13.52
C ASN A 484 -13.42 -14.22 12.63
N SER A 485 -12.26 -13.99 12.00
CA SER A 485 -11.58 -15.02 11.19
C SER A 485 -11.30 -16.30 11.97
N ASP A 486 -11.02 -16.18 13.27
CA ASP A 486 -10.66 -17.32 14.12
C ASP A 486 -11.71 -18.44 14.09
N GLU A 487 -12.98 -18.08 14.27
CA GLU A 487 -14.08 -19.03 14.27
C GLU A 487 -14.48 -19.44 12.84
N LEU A 488 -14.52 -18.50 11.90
CA LEU A 488 -14.97 -18.77 10.55
C LEU A 488 -14.03 -19.70 9.79
N VAL A 489 -12.72 -19.46 9.86
CA VAL A 489 -11.72 -20.26 9.14
C VAL A 489 -11.74 -21.70 9.61
N SER A 490 -11.76 -21.92 10.93
CA SER A 490 -11.86 -23.26 11.52
C SER A 490 -13.15 -23.97 11.08
N PHE A 491 -14.28 -23.24 11.07
CA PHE A 491 -15.56 -23.77 10.58
C PHE A 491 -15.48 -24.18 9.10
N LEU A 492 -14.96 -23.33 8.22
CA LEU A 492 -14.85 -23.62 6.78
C LEU A 492 -13.98 -24.86 6.51
N ILE A 493 -12.83 -24.98 7.19
CA ILE A 493 -11.95 -26.15 7.06
C ILE A 493 -12.69 -27.42 7.51
N SER A 494 -13.37 -27.38 8.66
CA SER A 494 -14.10 -28.54 9.19
C SER A 494 -15.28 -28.99 8.32
N HIS A 495 -15.80 -28.11 7.46
CA HIS A 495 -16.89 -28.41 6.51
C HIS A 495 -16.39 -28.67 5.09
N GLY A 496 -15.09 -28.91 4.91
CA GLY A 496 -14.52 -29.37 3.65
C GLY A 496 -14.31 -28.29 2.59
N PHE A 497 -14.32 -27.00 2.97
CA PHE A 497 -13.87 -25.94 2.06
C PHE A 497 -12.37 -26.12 1.79
N ALA A 498 -12.00 -26.11 0.51
CA ALA A 498 -10.62 -26.38 0.12
C ALA A 498 -9.69 -25.20 0.44
N LEU A 499 -8.50 -25.50 0.96
CA LEU A 499 -7.48 -24.49 1.29
C LEU A 499 -6.87 -23.84 0.05
N LYS A 500 -6.51 -24.67 -0.94
CA LYS A 500 -5.91 -24.26 -2.21
C LYS A 500 -6.11 -25.35 -3.28
N PRO A 501 -6.19 -25.00 -4.58
CA PRO A 501 -6.41 -25.97 -5.67
C PRO A 501 -5.16 -26.81 -5.99
N ASN A 502 -3.97 -26.25 -5.74
CA ASN A 502 -2.69 -26.88 -6.06
C ASN A 502 -1.56 -26.23 -5.24
N ALA A 503 -0.34 -26.74 -5.38
CA ALA A 503 0.82 -26.25 -4.63
C ALA A 503 1.30 -24.84 -5.06
N SER A 504 0.96 -24.39 -6.28
CA SER A 504 1.30 -23.06 -6.82
C SER A 504 0.34 -21.96 -6.39
N ALA A 505 -0.78 -22.31 -5.78
CA ALA A 505 -1.80 -21.37 -5.37
C ALA A 505 -1.51 -20.75 -3.99
N PRO A 506 -2.09 -19.57 -3.70
CA PRO A 506 -2.02 -18.91 -2.39
C PRO A 506 -2.25 -19.85 -1.21
N ASP A 507 -1.34 -19.84 -0.23
CA ASP A 507 -1.46 -20.65 0.98
C ASP A 507 -2.05 -19.82 2.14
N PRO A 508 -3.23 -20.19 2.67
CA PRO A 508 -3.87 -19.44 3.75
C PRO A 508 -3.10 -19.46 5.08
N LEU A 509 -2.35 -20.53 5.39
CA LEU A 509 -1.54 -20.59 6.62
C LEU A 509 -0.38 -19.60 6.52
N TRP A 510 0.30 -19.60 5.38
CA TRP A 510 1.39 -18.67 5.14
C TRP A 510 0.89 -17.21 5.20
N LEU A 511 -0.28 -16.90 4.62
CA LEU A 511 -0.88 -15.56 4.69
C LEU A 511 -1.18 -15.15 6.14
N GLN A 512 -1.79 -16.03 6.94
CA GLN A 512 -2.09 -15.75 8.35
C GLN A 512 -0.82 -15.46 9.17
N LEU A 513 0.24 -16.23 8.97
CA LEU A 513 1.54 -16.00 9.62
C LEU A 513 2.21 -14.71 9.13
N HIS A 514 2.04 -14.37 7.85
CA HIS A 514 2.52 -13.12 7.30
C HIS A 514 1.82 -11.91 7.91
N LEU A 515 0.49 -11.93 8.03
CA LEU A 515 -0.29 -10.86 8.66
C LEU A 515 0.14 -10.63 10.12
N LEU A 516 0.30 -11.71 10.90
CA LEU A 516 0.79 -11.62 12.29
C LEU A 516 2.18 -11.00 12.40
N ARG A 517 3.04 -11.17 11.39
CA ARG A 517 4.37 -10.55 11.36
C ARG A 517 4.30 -9.04 11.16
N ILE A 518 3.41 -8.56 10.29
CA ILE A 518 3.30 -7.14 9.94
C ILE A 518 2.44 -6.36 10.94
N GLU A 519 1.42 -6.99 11.52
CA GLU A 519 0.54 -6.41 12.53
C GLU A 519 1.22 -6.46 13.91
N GLN A 520 2.17 -5.56 14.13
CA GLN A 520 3.14 -5.71 15.22
C GLN A 520 2.60 -5.54 16.65
N THR A 521 1.33 -5.22 16.92
CA THR A 521 0.98 -4.85 18.32
C THR A 521 -0.40 -5.11 18.94
N HIS A 522 -1.54 -5.34 18.27
CA HIS A 522 -2.83 -5.26 19.01
C HIS A 522 -3.91 -6.33 18.73
N GLN A 523 -3.68 -7.33 17.88
CA GLN A 523 -4.69 -8.37 17.63
C GLN A 523 -4.41 -9.63 18.47
N ALA A 524 -5.48 -10.20 19.05
CA ALA A 524 -5.41 -11.48 19.72
C ALA A 524 -5.05 -12.58 18.71
N LEU A 525 -4.24 -13.55 19.13
CA LEU A 525 -3.84 -14.67 18.29
C LEU A 525 -5.07 -15.48 17.86
N PRO A 526 -5.34 -15.69 16.55
CA PRO A 526 -6.48 -16.47 16.08
C PRO A 526 -6.20 -17.97 16.25
N LYS A 527 -6.36 -18.46 17.49
CA LYS A 527 -5.89 -19.78 17.91
C LYS A 527 -6.57 -20.93 17.18
N LYS A 528 -7.89 -20.88 17.00
CA LYS A 528 -8.67 -21.95 16.34
C LYS A 528 -8.35 -22.02 14.84
N ALA A 529 -8.30 -20.86 14.17
CA ALA A 529 -7.92 -20.79 12.77
C ALA A 529 -6.50 -21.31 12.55
N LEU A 530 -5.53 -20.84 13.34
CA LEU A 530 -4.15 -21.32 13.24
C LEU A 530 -4.05 -22.82 13.48
N LEU A 531 -4.70 -23.35 14.52
CA LEU A 531 -4.71 -24.79 14.79
C LEU A 531 -5.24 -25.56 13.57
N SER A 532 -6.41 -25.18 13.06
CA SER A 532 -7.02 -25.84 11.90
C SER A 532 -6.16 -25.73 10.64
N LEU A 533 -5.58 -24.56 10.35
CA LEU A 533 -4.68 -24.36 9.21
C LEU A 533 -3.41 -25.21 9.33
N ILE A 534 -2.77 -25.25 10.50
CA ILE A 534 -1.55 -26.03 10.76
C ILE A 534 -1.80 -27.53 10.64
N GLU A 535 -2.99 -28.00 11.06
CA GLU A 535 -3.35 -29.42 10.96
C GLU A 535 -3.63 -29.87 9.53
N HIS A 536 -4.10 -28.97 8.67
CA HIS A 536 -4.56 -29.29 7.31
C HIS A 536 -3.60 -28.79 6.21
N THR A 537 -2.52 -28.09 6.57
CA THR A 537 -1.48 -27.65 5.64
C THR A 537 -0.20 -28.47 5.81
N GLN A 538 0.34 -28.96 4.70
CA GLN A 538 1.69 -29.52 4.68
C GLN A 538 2.72 -28.39 4.81
N LEU A 539 3.45 -28.36 5.92
CA LEU A 539 4.49 -27.38 6.16
C LEU A 539 5.69 -27.62 5.23
N ASP A 540 6.17 -26.55 4.62
CA ASP A 540 7.23 -26.56 3.60
C ASP A 540 8.14 -25.32 3.75
N GLU A 541 8.96 -25.04 2.73
CA GLU A 541 9.95 -23.96 2.79
C GLU A 541 9.37 -22.55 2.98
N ILE A 542 8.15 -22.25 2.51
CA ILE A 542 7.56 -20.91 2.70
C ILE A 542 7.18 -20.68 4.17
N HIS A 543 6.72 -21.73 4.84
CA HIS A 543 6.37 -21.75 6.25
C HIS A 543 7.63 -21.60 7.12
N VAL A 544 8.70 -22.31 6.77
CA VAL A 544 10.00 -22.17 7.41
C VAL A 544 10.51 -20.74 7.29
N ASN A 545 10.40 -20.14 6.10
CA ASN A 545 10.85 -18.78 5.85
C ASN A 545 10.09 -17.77 6.71
N ILE A 546 8.75 -17.83 6.72
CA ILE A 546 7.95 -16.84 7.44
C ILE A 546 8.13 -16.96 8.96
N MET A 547 8.22 -18.18 9.51
CA MET A 547 8.51 -18.38 10.93
C MET A 547 9.89 -17.85 11.32
N HIS A 548 10.90 -18.03 10.46
CA HIS A 548 12.22 -17.43 10.70
C HIS A 548 12.18 -15.90 10.63
N LYS A 549 11.43 -15.32 9.67
CA LYS A 549 11.22 -13.86 9.60
C LYS A 549 10.48 -13.32 10.82
N ILE A 550 9.54 -14.07 11.39
CA ILE A 550 8.88 -13.72 12.67
C ILE A 550 9.92 -13.77 13.79
N LYS A 551 10.70 -14.85 13.93
CA LYS A 551 11.79 -14.95 14.92
C LYS A 551 12.75 -13.75 14.89
N GLN A 552 13.11 -13.29 13.69
CA GLN A 552 13.99 -12.13 13.48
C GLN A 552 13.34 -10.78 13.82
N SER A 553 12.03 -10.64 13.64
CA SER A 553 11.32 -9.36 13.80
C SER A 553 10.63 -9.20 15.14
N ASN A 554 10.13 -10.29 15.72
CA ASN A 554 9.43 -10.34 16.99
C ASN A 554 9.61 -11.73 17.66
N ILE A 555 10.61 -11.84 18.54
CA ILE A 555 10.95 -13.10 19.22
C ILE A 555 9.86 -13.53 20.22
N GLU A 556 9.12 -12.59 20.81
CA GLU A 556 8.04 -12.90 21.75
C GLU A 556 6.85 -13.55 21.05
N LEU A 557 6.46 -13.01 19.89
CA LEU A 557 5.46 -13.62 19.01
C LEU A 557 5.91 -15.01 18.54
N TYR A 558 7.17 -15.17 18.13
CA TYR A 558 7.72 -16.47 17.74
C TYR A 558 7.61 -17.50 18.86
N ASN A 559 8.04 -17.15 20.08
CA ASN A 559 7.98 -18.04 21.23
C ASN A 559 6.53 -18.41 21.57
N THR A 560 5.61 -17.44 21.50
CA THR A 560 4.18 -17.69 21.71
C THR A 560 3.63 -18.69 20.69
N LEU A 561 3.92 -18.48 19.40
CA LEU A 561 3.48 -19.37 18.32
C LEU A 561 4.01 -20.79 18.48
N VAL A 562 5.29 -20.97 18.82
CA VAL A 562 5.90 -22.29 18.98
C VAL A 562 5.42 -23.00 20.24
N ASN A 563 5.20 -22.27 21.33
CA ASN A 563 4.68 -22.84 22.57
C ASN A 563 3.23 -23.32 22.42
N GLU A 564 2.39 -22.53 21.74
CA GLU A 564 0.98 -22.87 21.49
C GLU A 564 0.83 -23.89 20.35
N PHE A 565 1.70 -23.84 19.34
CA PHE A 565 1.67 -24.71 18.16
C PHE A 565 3.05 -25.33 17.88
N PRO A 566 3.42 -26.44 18.57
CA PRO A 566 4.74 -27.05 18.43
C PRO A 566 5.12 -27.49 17.00
N LYS A 567 4.13 -27.74 16.12
CA LYS A 567 4.37 -28.01 14.68
C LYS A 567 5.06 -26.86 13.94
N LEU A 568 4.98 -25.62 14.47
CA LEU A 568 5.67 -24.45 13.93
C LEU A 568 7.12 -24.31 14.43
N LEU A 569 7.59 -25.24 15.27
CA LEU A 569 9.02 -25.38 15.56
C LEU A 569 9.72 -25.95 14.32
N LEU A 570 10.06 -25.05 13.40
CA LEU A 570 10.67 -25.39 12.13
C LEU A 570 12.19 -25.20 12.16
N ASN A 571 12.88 -26.00 11.36
CA ASN A 571 14.33 -25.89 11.15
C ASN A 571 14.72 -24.53 10.55
N GLU A 572 16.00 -24.20 10.53
CA GLU A 572 16.46 -22.98 9.86
C GLU A 572 16.27 -23.06 8.34
N PRO A 573 15.83 -21.97 7.68
CA PRO A 573 15.68 -21.95 6.23
C PRO A 573 17.05 -22.01 5.54
N LYS A 574 17.09 -22.60 4.34
CA LYS A 574 18.30 -22.60 3.49
C LYS A 574 18.66 -21.21 2.95
N PHE A 575 17.65 -20.38 2.70
CA PHE A 575 17.76 -19.00 2.23
C PHE A 575 16.60 -18.18 2.79
N LEU A 576 16.73 -16.86 2.90
CA LEU A 576 15.62 -15.96 3.25
C LEU A 576 15.08 -15.30 1.98
N MET A 577 13.91 -15.76 1.54
CA MET A 577 13.30 -15.26 0.32
C MET A 577 12.72 -13.89 0.56
N ASN A 578 13.17 -12.88 -0.18
CA ASN A 578 12.55 -11.58 -0.23
C ASN A 578 11.93 -11.41 -1.62
N ILE A 579 10.61 -11.39 -1.65
CA ILE A 579 9.86 -11.10 -2.87
C ILE A 579 9.84 -9.57 -2.98
N GLN A 580 10.48 -9.06 -4.01
CA GLN A 580 10.29 -7.69 -4.44
C GLN A 580 9.40 -7.76 -5.68
N CYS A 581 8.17 -7.29 -5.52
CA CYS A 581 7.38 -6.90 -6.67
C CYS A 581 8.17 -5.80 -7.39
N GLU A 582 8.00 -5.65 -8.70
CA GLU A 582 8.45 -4.40 -9.33
C GLU A 582 7.68 -3.22 -8.72
N GLY A 583 7.97 -1.98 -9.08
CA GLY A 583 7.61 -0.80 -8.29
C GLY A 583 6.65 0.09 -9.01
#